data_AF-W4M7K7-F1
#
_entry.id   AF-W4M7K7-F1
#
_cell.length_a   1.000
_cell.length_b   1.000
_cell.length_c   1.000
_cell.angle_alpha   90.00
_cell.angle_beta   90.00
_cell.angle_gamma   90.00
#
_symmetry.space_group_name_H-M   'P 1'
#
loop_
_entity.id
_entity.type
_entity.pdbx_description
1 polymer ?
#
loop_
_entity_poly.entity_id
_entity_poly.type
_entity_poly.pdbx_seq_one_letter_code
_entity_poly.pdbx_strand_id
1 'polypeptide(L)'
;CRTVRLPSHVVERKNKLRVAETKLWQVHKRVPNSHELSAELGWTPQEVEALQGTGQVMVRLHEPLSEDGKRFEETVEDEHGLEPDMAVEQQQLKQRVDDCLNGLPEREAQILRLRFGLGTDHAHSLKEIGDLYGLSRERIRQLETLALNKLRGSKGGTLLADFVNMT
;
A
#
# COMPACT_ATOMS: atom_id res chain seq x y z
N CYS A 1 4.40 29.13 8.15
CA CYS A 1 3.58 28.63 7.03
C CYS A 1 3.07 27.23 7.38
N ARG A 2 1.74 27.01 7.39
CA ARG A 2 1.10 25.71 7.70
C ARG A 2 0.94 24.94 6.39
N THR A 3 1.58 23.77 6.27
CA THR A 3 1.66 22.98 5.03
C THR A 3 0.38 22.22 4.69
N VAL A 4 -0.57 22.10 5.63
CA VAL A 4 -1.93 21.60 5.36
C VAL A 4 -2.94 22.68 5.72
N ARG A 5 -3.73 23.11 4.73
CA ARG A 5 -4.74 24.15 4.89
C ARG A 5 -5.99 23.55 5.53
N LEU A 6 -6.11 23.69 6.85
CA LEU A 6 -7.37 23.43 7.54
C LEU A 6 -8.43 24.45 7.08
N PRO A 7 -9.69 24.03 6.83
CA PRO A 7 -10.76 24.95 6.48
C PRO A 7 -10.94 26.05 7.54
N SER A 8 -11.28 27.28 7.12
CA SER A 8 -11.45 28.43 8.03
C SER A 8 -12.43 28.16 9.17
N HIS A 9 -13.55 27.49 8.87
CA HIS A 9 -14.56 27.11 9.87
C HIS A 9 -14.02 26.17 10.95
N VAL A 10 -13.04 25.30 10.64
CA VAL A 10 -12.42 24.40 11.62
C VAL A 10 -11.48 25.18 12.55
N VAL A 11 -10.75 26.16 12.02
CA VAL A 11 -9.86 27.03 12.82
C VAL A 11 -10.67 27.90 13.78
N GLU A 12 -11.79 28.46 13.33
CA GLU A 12 -12.70 29.24 14.19
C GLU A 12 -13.30 28.39 15.31
N ARG A 13 -13.75 27.17 15.01
CA ARG A 13 -14.27 26.23 16.02
C ARG A 13 -13.19 25.87 17.05
N LYS A 14 -11.94 25.61 16.61
CA LYS A 14 -10.81 25.34 17.53
C LYS A 14 -10.47 26.53 18.43
N ASN A 15 -10.55 27.76 17.92
CA ASN A 15 -10.33 28.96 18.73
C ASN A 15 -11.43 29.13 19.79
N LYS A 16 -12.70 28.87 19.45
CA LYS A 16 -13.81 28.88 20.41
C LYS A 16 -13.63 27.83 21.51
N LEU A 17 -13.21 26.62 21.14
CA LEU A 17 -12.87 25.56 22.09
C LEU A 17 -11.80 26.01 23.08
N ARG A 18 -10.69 26.58 22.59
CA ARG A 18 -9.58 27.05 23.45
C ARG A 18 -10.00 28.15 24.45
N VAL A 19 -10.92 29.03 24.04
CA VAL A 19 -11.47 30.07 24.91
C VAL A 19 -12.34 29.45 26.00
N ALA A 20 -13.19 28.48 25.67
CA ALA A 20 -14.01 27.76 26.64
C ALA A 20 -13.16 26.95 27.64
N GLU A 21 -12.13 26.24 27.15
CA GLU A 21 -11.17 25.53 27.99
C GLU A 21 -10.49 26.46 29.01
N THR A 22 -10.04 27.64 28.56
CA THR A 22 -9.39 28.63 29.43
C THR A 22 -10.35 29.15 30.51
N LYS A 23 -11.62 29.42 30.15
CA LYS A 23 -12.65 29.87 31.10
C LYS A 23 -12.97 28.79 32.13
N LEU A 24 -13.20 27.56 31.70
CA LEU A 24 -13.51 26.45 32.61
C LEU A 24 -12.31 26.12 33.51
N TRP A 25 -11.08 26.25 33.00
CA TRP A 25 -9.88 26.09 33.80
C TRP A 25 -9.76 27.16 34.89
N GLN A 26 -10.10 28.43 34.59
CA GLN A 26 -10.12 29.50 35.60
C GLN A 26 -11.15 29.25 36.71
N VAL A 27 -12.33 28.70 36.35
CA VAL A 27 -13.42 28.45 37.31
C VAL A 27 -13.17 27.17 38.14
N HIS A 28 -12.80 26.07 37.49
CA HIS A 28 -12.72 24.75 38.12
C HIS A 28 -11.31 24.32 38.53
N LYS A 29 -10.27 25.09 38.14
CA LYS A 29 -8.84 24.79 38.38
C LYS A 29 -8.42 23.36 37.98
N ARG A 30 -9.13 22.74 37.06
CA ARG A 30 -8.87 21.39 36.52
C ARG A 30 -9.10 21.38 35.01
N VAL A 31 -8.59 20.35 34.34
CA VAL A 31 -8.84 20.13 32.91
C VAL A 31 -10.34 19.81 32.73
N PRO A 32 -11.07 20.59 31.92
CA PRO A 32 -12.50 20.38 31.72
C PRO A 32 -12.78 19.11 30.92
N ASN A 33 -13.86 18.41 31.25
CA ASN A 33 -14.27 17.19 30.52
C ASN A 33 -14.95 17.55 29.18
N SER A 34 -14.91 16.65 28.20
CA SER A 34 -15.56 16.81 26.89
C SER A 34 -17.05 17.13 27.02
N HIS A 35 -17.73 16.55 28.01
CA HIS A 35 -19.14 16.85 28.33
C HIS A 35 -19.38 18.26 28.90
N GLU A 36 -18.42 18.82 29.63
CA GLU A 36 -18.52 20.18 30.20
C GLU A 36 -18.26 21.22 29.10
N LEU A 37 -17.30 20.94 28.23
CA LEU A 37 -17.01 21.75 27.04
C LEU A 37 -18.18 21.73 26.05
N SER A 38 -18.82 20.58 25.86
CA SER A 38 -19.99 20.45 24.99
C SER A 38 -21.18 21.26 25.51
N ALA A 39 -21.40 21.27 26.83
CA ALA A 39 -22.47 22.06 27.46
C ALA A 39 -22.23 23.57 27.34
N GLU A 40 -20.98 24.04 27.49
CA GLU A 40 -20.62 25.46 27.37
C GLU A 40 -20.66 25.96 25.91
N LEU A 41 -20.27 25.12 24.95
CA LEU A 41 -20.20 25.49 23.53
C LEU A 41 -21.48 25.18 22.74
N GLY A 42 -22.40 24.42 23.32
CA GLY A 42 -23.63 23.97 22.66
C GLY A 42 -23.38 22.96 21.53
N TRP A 43 -22.28 22.20 21.60
CA TRP A 43 -21.91 21.18 20.61
C TRP A 43 -22.20 19.79 21.17
N THR A 44 -22.18 18.76 20.32
CA THR A 44 -22.22 17.38 20.81
C THR A 44 -20.86 16.98 21.40
N PRO A 45 -20.82 16.11 22.43
CA PRO A 45 -19.57 15.59 22.98
C PRO A 45 -18.67 14.96 21.90
N GLN A 46 -19.27 14.27 20.92
CA GLN A 46 -18.57 13.69 19.77
C GLN A 46 -17.93 14.76 18.87
N GLU A 47 -18.58 15.90 18.66
CA GLU A 47 -17.98 17.01 17.90
C GLU A 47 -16.80 17.65 18.64
N VAL A 48 -16.87 17.74 19.97
CA VAL A 48 -15.77 18.25 20.81
C VAL A 48 -14.58 17.29 20.74
N GLU A 49 -14.82 15.99 20.89
CA GLU A 49 -13.79 14.95 20.77
C GLU A 49 -13.16 14.93 19.37
N ALA A 50 -13.99 15.03 18.32
CA ALA A 50 -13.51 15.13 16.95
C ALA A 50 -12.65 16.39 16.73
N LEU A 51 -13.04 17.54 17.29
CA LEU A 51 -12.26 18.78 17.22
C LEU A 51 -10.95 18.72 18.01
N GLN A 52 -10.95 18.06 19.17
CA GLN A 52 -9.74 17.79 19.95
C GLN A 52 -8.79 16.86 19.17
N GLY A 53 -9.31 15.81 18.52
CA GLY A 53 -8.56 14.88 17.68
C GLY A 53 -8.07 15.46 16.36
N THR A 54 -8.82 16.37 15.73
CA THR A 54 -8.41 17.11 14.51
C THR A 54 -7.20 18.02 14.75
N GLY A 55 -6.83 18.18 16.01
CA GLY A 55 -5.66 18.90 16.46
C GLY A 55 -4.48 18.03 16.86
N GLN A 56 -4.50 16.70 16.62
CA GLN A 56 -3.36 15.82 16.91
C GLN A 56 -2.10 16.53 16.44
N VAL A 57 -1.30 16.87 17.45
CA VAL A 57 -0.04 17.56 17.30
C VAL A 57 0.76 16.70 16.35
N MET A 58 1.01 17.23 15.15
CA MET A 58 2.04 16.71 14.28
C MET A 58 3.32 16.81 15.12
N VAL A 59 3.70 15.71 15.76
CA VAL A 59 4.93 15.66 16.55
C VAL A 59 6.03 16.01 15.56
N ARG A 60 6.78 17.07 15.86
CA ARG A 60 7.96 17.36 15.05
C ARG A 60 8.88 16.17 15.25
N LEU A 61 9.26 15.52 14.14
CA LEU A 61 10.16 14.35 14.11
C LEU A 61 11.46 14.52 14.91
N HIS A 62 11.81 15.77 15.24
CA HIS A 62 13.03 16.15 15.93
C HIS A 62 12.89 16.32 17.46
N GLU A 63 11.68 16.22 18.03
CA GLU A 63 11.49 16.44 19.46
C GLU A 63 11.77 15.13 20.24
N PRO A 64 12.76 15.11 21.15
CA PRO A 64 13.12 13.90 21.87
C PRO A 64 12.00 13.51 22.84
N LEU A 65 11.51 12.27 22.75
CA LEU A 65 10.40 11.79 23.57
C LEU A 65 10.82 11.28 24.96
N SER A 66 12.12 11.17 25.27
CA SER A 66 12.65 10.73 26.58
C SER A 66 14.11 11.16 26.81
N GLU A 67 14.57 11.11 28.07
CA GLU A 67 15.94 11.45 28.51
C GLU A 67 17.05 10.65 27.79
N ASP A 68 16.72 9.51 27.16
CA ASP A 68 17.66 8.66 26.43
C ASP A 68 17.94 9.09 24.98
N GLY A 69 17.39 10.23 24.52
CA GLY A 69 17.78 10.84 23.24
C GLY A 69 17.34 10.11 21.97
N LYS A 70 16.49 9.08 22.07
CA LYS A 70 15.92 8.39 20.90
C LYS A 70 14.99 9.31 20.12
N ARG A 71 15.31 9.54 18.85
CA ARG A 71 14.54 10.38 17.91
C ARG A 71 13.48 9.51 17.22
N PHE A 72 12.32 10.09 16.93
CA PHE A 72 11.18 9.37 16.35
C PHE A 72 11.53 8.69 15.01
N GLU A 73 12.48 9.26 14.27
CA GLU A 73 13.07 8.72 13.02
C GLU A 73 13.73 7.34 13.16
N GLU A 74 14.14 6.92 14.37
CA GLU A 74 14.74 5.60 14.60
C GLU A 74 13.71 4.52 14.97
N THR A 75 12.45 4.91 15.22
CA THR A 75 11.37 3.99 15.63
C THR A 75 10.28 3.83 14.58
N VAL A 76 10.31 4.62 13.49
CA VAL A 76 9.44 4.40 12.34
C VAL A 76 10.08 3.32 11.48
N GLU A 77 9.65 2.09 11.68
CA GLU A 77 9.94 0.98 10.78
C GLU A 77 9.33 1.31 9.40
N ASP A 78 10.14 1.21 8.35
CA ASP A 78 9.71 1.52 6.99
C ASP A 78 8.80 0.39 6.47
N GLU A 79 7.49 0.54 6.62
CA GLU A 79 6.48 -0.40 6.08
C GLU A 79 6.47 -0.46 4.54
N HIS A 80 7.27 0.37 3.85
CA HIS A 80 7.31 0.44 2.38
C HIS A 80 8.66 0.06 1.77
N GLY A 81 9.65 -0.28 2.60
CA GLY A 81 10.88 -0.90 2.12
C GLY A 81 10.63 -2.36 1.82
N LEU A 82 10.70 -2.77 0.55
CA LEU A 82 10.88 -4.19 0.22
C LEU A 82 12.10 -4.67 1.00
N GLU A 83 11.89 -5.54 1.99
CA GLU A 83 12.98 -6.17 2.71
C GLU A 83 13.97 -6.76 1.67
N PRO A 84 15.28 -6.61 1.88
CA PRO A 84 16.27 -7.10 0.93
C PRO A 84 16.08 -8.60 0.60
N ASP A 85 15.55 -9.37 1.57
CA ASP A 85 15.18 -10.77 1.38
C ASP A 85 14.04 -10.93 0.36
N MET A 86 12.98 -10.11 0.43
CA MET A 86 11.87 -10.11 -0.54
C MET A 86 12.33 -9.72 -1.96
N ALA A 87 13.28 -8.78 -2.07
CA ALA A 87 13.85 -8.41 -3.37
C ALA A 87 14.64 -9.57 -4.02
N VAL A 88 15.41 -10.31 -3.20
CA VAL A 88 16.16 -11.48 -3.65
C VAL A 88 15.20 -12.61 -4.07
N GLU A 89 14.15 -12.86 -3.29
CA GLU A 89 13.13 -13.87 -3.62
C GLU A 89 12.42 -13.55 -4.94
N GLN A 90 12.01 -12.30 -5.16
CA GLN A 90 11.37 -11.90 -6.41
C GLN A 90 12.30 -12.06 -7.62
N GLN A 91 13.59 -11.75 -7.47
CA GLN A 91 14.58 -11.95 -8.53
C GLN A 91 14.80 -13.43 -8.84
N GLN A 92 14.88 -14.28 -7.81
CA GLN A 92 14.99 -15.73 -7.99
C GLN A 92 13.74 -16.31 -8.67
N LEU A 93 12.55 -15.84 -8.29
CA LEU A 93 11.29 -16.26 -8.92
C LEU A 93 11.28 -15.90 -10.41
N LYS A 94 11.65 -14.66 -10.75
CA LYS A 94 11.74 -14.21 -12.15
C LYS A 94 12.70 -15.09 -12.97
N GLN A 95 13.90 -15.36 -12.45
CA GLN A 95 14.88 -16.21 -13.14
C GLN A 95 14.35 -17.61 -13.39
N ARG A 96 13.70 -18.23 -12.39
CA ARG A 96 13.13 -19.57 -12.56
C ARG A 96 11.99 -19.60 -13.56
N VAL A 97 11.12 -18.57 -13.57
CA VAL A 97 10.08 -18.43 -14.59
C VAL A 97 10.71 -18.33 -15.98
N ASP A 98 11.76 -17.52 -16.15
CA ASP A 98 12.47 -17.41 -17.42
C ASP A 98 13.11 -18.73 -17.86
N ASP A 99 13.74 -19.47 -16.95
CA ASP A 99 14.32 -20.79 -17.24
C ASP A 99 13.24 -21.80 -17.68
N CYS A 100 12.07 -21.77 -17.06
CA CYS A 100 10.94 -22.60 -17.46
C CYS A 100 10.43 -22.24 -18.86
N LEU A 101 10.34 -20.95 -19.16
CA LEU A 101 9.92 -20.47 -20.48
C LEU A 101 10.96 -20.79 -21.57
N ASN A 102 12.26 -20.75 -21.23
CA ASN A 102 13.34 -21.12 -22.16
C ASN A 102 13.33 -22.62 -22.51
N GLY A 103 12.71 -23.46 -21.69
CA GLY A 103 12.50 -24.88 -21.99
C GLY A 103 11.36 -25.17 -22.97
N LEU A 104 10.55 -24.16 -23.32
CA LEU A 104 9.49 -24.28 -24.31
C LEU A 104 9.98 -23.91 -25.72
N PRO A 105 9.26 -24.32 -26.78
CA PRO A 105 9.47 -23.78 -28.12
C PRO A 105 9.37 -22.25 -28.09
N GLU A 106 10.30 -21.56 -28.75
CA GLU A 106 10.42 -20.09 -28.75
C GLU A 106 9.07 -19.38 -29.03
N ARG A 107 8.30 -19.91 -29.99
CA ARG A 107 6.97 -19.37 -30.33
C ARG A 107 5.95 -19.51 -29.20
N GLU A 108 5.97 -20.62 -28.45
CA GLU A 108 5.08 -20.85 -27.30
C GLU A 108 5.50 -19.98 -26.11
N ALA A 109 6.80 -19.88 -25.85
CA ALA A 109 7.37 -19.01 -24.81
C ALA A 109 7.00 -17.55 -25.06
N GLN A 110 7.13 -17.08 -26.31
CA GLN A 110 6.83 -15.69 -26.66
C GLN A 110 5.33 -15.36 -26.54
N ILE A 111 4.44 -16.29 -26.88
CA ILE A 111 2.99 -16.14 -26.67
C ILE A 111 2.69 -15.99 -25.18
N LEU A 112 3.29 -16.83 -24.32
CA LEU A 112 3.10 -16.73 -22.87
C LEU A 112 3.68 -15.43 -22.30
N ARG A 113 4.87 -15.01 -22.74
CA ARG A 113 5.48 -13.73 -22.32
C ARG A 113 4.57 -12.55 -22.62
N LEU A 114 4.07 -12.45 -23.85
CA LEU A 114 3.13 -11.40 -24.25
C LEU A 114 1.81 -11.50 -23.46
N ARG A 115 1.32 -12.71 -23.22
CA ARG A 115 0.05 -12.93 -22.53
C ARG A 115 0.08 -12.48 -21.07
N PHE A 116 1.18 -12.77 -20.38
CA PHE A 116 1.36 -12.47 -18.95
C PHE A 116 2.15 -11.20 -18.68
N GLY A 117 2.62 -10.49 -19.72
CA GLY A 117 3.41 -9.28 -19.56
C GLY A 117 4.84 -9.54 -19.05
N LEU A 118 5.39 -10.74 -19.29
CA LEU A 118 6.71 -11.10 -18.79
C LEU A 118 7.79 -10.48 -19.69
N GLY A 119 8.43 -9.43 -19.20
CA GLY A 119 9.43 -8.67 -19.95
C GLY A 119 8.84 -7.65 -20.93
N THR A 120 7.54 -7.34 -20.82
CA THR A 120 6.86 -6.29 -21.60
C THR A 120 6.14 -5.32 -20.67
N ASP A 121 5.86 -4.11 -21.15
CA ASP A 121 5.23 -3.05 -20.36
C ASP A 121 3.80 -3.40 -19.91
N HIS A 122 3.11 -4.26 -20.67
CA HIS A 122 1.78 -4.72 -20.34
C HIS A 122 1.50 -6.14 -20.87
N ALA A 123 0.45 -6.75 -20.31
CA ALA A 123 -0.12 -8.00 -20.81
C ALA A 123 -0.97 -7.75 -22.06
N HIS A 124 -0.91 -8.65 -23.03
CA HIS A 124 -1.67 -8.59 -24.27
C HIS A 124 -2.90 -9.51 -24.24
N SER A 125 -3.95 -9.11 -24.98
CA SER A 125 -5.13 -9.94 -25.17
C SER A 125 -4.87 -11.06 -26.19
N LEU A 126 -5.62 -12.17 -26.10
CA LEU A 126 -5.53 -13.27 -27.08
C LEU A 126 -5.78 -12.79 -28.53
N LYS A 127 -6.58 -11.73 -28.69
CA LYS A 127 -6.85 -11.11 -29.99
C LYS A 127 -5.62 -10.36 -30.50
N GLU A 128 -5.02 -9.49 -29.69
CA GLU A 128 -3.80 -8.75 -30.05
C GLU A 128 -2.64 -9.70 -30.39
N ILE A 129 -2.46 -10.76 -29.60
CA ILE A 129 -1.45 -11.79 -29.90
C ILE A 129 -1.80 -12.51 -31.21
N GLY A 130 -3.08 -12.81 -31.45
CA GLY A 130 -3.54 -13.39 -32.72
C GLY A 130 -3.20 -12.49 -33.92
N ASP A 131 -3.48 -11.19 -33.81
CA ASP A 131 -3.21 -10.20 -34.84
C ASP A 131 -1.70 -10.07 -35.12
N LEU A 132 -0.85 -10.12 -34.08
CA LEU A 132 0.62 -10.09 -34.21
C LEU A 132 1.20 -11.33 -34.93
N TYR A 133 0.65 -12.51 -34.68
CA TYR A 133 1.15 -13.77 -35.26
C TYR A 133 0.39 -14.23 -36.51
N GLY A 134 -0.60 -13.47 -36.97
CA GLY A 134 -1.48 -13.85 -38.08
C GLY A 134 -2.30 -15.12 -37.79
N LEU A 135 -2.66 -15.35 -36.52
CA LEU A 135 -3.40 -16.52 -36.05
C LEU A 135 -4.77 -16.12 -35.51
N SER A 136 -5.74 -17.04 -35.61
CA SER A 136 -7.04 -16.81 -34.96
C SER A 136 -6.90 -16.82 -33.44
N ARG A 137 -7.79 -16.09 -32.76
CA ARG A 137 -7.90 -16.07 -31.29
C ARG A 137 -7.96 -17.48 -30.70
N GLU A 138 -8.74 -18.37 -31.31
CA GLU A 138 -8.88 -19.75 -30.84
C GLU A 138 -7.58 -20.54 -31.00
N ARG A 139 -6.81 -20.28 -32.06
CA ARG A 139 -5.50 -20.90 -32.25
C ARG A 139 -4.50 -20.47 -31.17
N ILE A 140 -4.50 -19.19 -30.78
CA ILE A 140 -3.67 -18.70 -29.67
C ILE A 140 -4.08 -19.37 -28.35
N ARG A 141 -5.39 -19.50 -28.08
CA ARG A 141 -5.90 -20.19 -26.88
C ARG A 141 -5.44 -21.66 -26.81
N GLN A 142 -5.44 -22.36 -27.93
CA GLN A 142 -4.93 -23.74 -28.02
C GLN A 142 -3.44 -23.81 -27.72
N LEU A 143 -2.64 -22.91 -28.31
CA LEU A 143 -1.19 -22.85 -28.06
C LEU A 143 -0.88 -22.50 -26.60
N GLU A 144 -1.61 -21.58 -26.00
CA GLU A 144 -1.51 -21.23 -24.57
C GLU A 144 -1.77 -22.47 -23.70
N THR A 145 -2.87 -23.19 -23.94
CA THR A 145 -3.24 -24.38 -23.16
C THR A 145 -2.18 -25.47 -23.30
N LEU A 146 -1.66 -25.66 -24.51
CA LEU A 146 -0.62 -26.65 -24.79
C LEU A 146 0.71 -26.29 -24.11
N ALA A 147 1.11 -25.02 -24.14
CA ALA A 147 2.30 -24.53 -23.47
C ALA A 147 2.17 -24.65 -21.93
N LEU A 148 1.01 -24.31 -21.36
CA LEU A 148 0.73 -24.48 -19.93
C LEU A 148 0.76 -25.95 -19.49
N ASN A 149 0.22 -26.86 -20.30
CA ASN A 149 0.30 -28.30 -20.01
C ASN A 149 1.74 -28.82 -20.06
N LYS A 150 2.55 -28.35 -21.02
CA LYS A 150 3.98 -28.67 -21.07
C LYS A 150 4.73 -28.12 -19.85
N LEU A 151 4.43 -26.89 -19.43
CA LEU A 151 5.04 -26.30 -18.23
C LEU A 151 4.71 -27.12 -16.98
N ARG A 152 3.43 -27.48 -16.78
CA ARG A 152 2.98 -28.32 -15.65
C ARG A 152 3.65 -29.69 -15.60
N GLY A 153 3.91 -30.30 -16.75
CA GLY A 153 4.61 -31.60 -16.85
C GLY A 153 6.14 -31.50 -16.82
N SER A 154 6.71 -30.30 -16.88
CA SER A 154 8.15 -30.07 -16.85
C SER A 154 8.66 -29.96 -15.41
N LYS A 155 9.94 -30.30 -15.20
CA LYS A 155 10.63 -30.09 -13.91
C LYS A 155 10.51 -28.64 -13.42
N GLY A 156 10.45 -27.68 -14.34
CA GLY A 156 10.27 -26.26 -14.04
C GLY A 156 8.90 -25.91 -13.45
N GLY A 157 7.82 -26.54 -13.93
CA GLY A 157 6.48 -26.32 -13.39
C GLY A 157 6.30 -26.86 -11.98
N THR A 158 6.95 -27.98 -11.64
CA THR A 158 6.98 -28.51 -10.28
C THR A 158 7.69 -27.55 -9.33
N LEU A 159 8.84 -27.00 -9.75
CA LEU A 159 9.60 -26.02 -8.97
C LEU A 159 8.84 -24.71 -8.73
N LEU A 160 8.00 -24.28 -9.69
CA LEU A 160 7.12 -23.12 -9.51
C LEU A 160 5.95 -23.42 -8.56
N ALA A 161 5.43 -24.65 -8.55
CA ALA A 161 4.40 -25.07 -7.61
C ALA A 161 4.91 -25.10 -6.16
N ASP A 162 6.17 -25.48 -5.95
CA ASP A 162 6.79 -25.49 -4.62
C ASP A 162 6.86 -24.09 -4.00
N PHE A 163 7.08 -23.04 -4.79
CA PHE A 163 7.07 -21.65 -4.30
C PHE A 163 5.69 -21.17 -3.85
N VAL A 164 4.63 -21.59 -4.54
CA VAL A 164 3.25 -21.22 -4.18
C VAL A 164 2.84 -21.88 -2.85
N ASN A 165 3.47 -23.00 -2.49
CA ASN A 165 3.19 -23.72 -1.24
C ASN A 165 4.09 -23.28 -0.06
N MET A 166 5.04 -22.36 -0.27
CA MET A 166 5.89 -21.81 0.79
C MET A 166 5.39 -20.47 1.35
N THR A 167 4.18 -20.03 0.97
CA THR A 167 3.46 -18.89 1.57
C THR A 167 2.24 -19.41 2.35
#